data_AF-A0A453FG73-F1
#
_entry.id   AF-A0A453FG73-F1
#
_cell.length_a   1.000
_cell.length_b   1.000
_cell.length_c   1.000
_cell.angle_alpha   90.00
_cell.angle_beta   90.00
_cell.angle_gamma   90.00
#
_symmetry.space_group_name_H-M   'P 1'
#
loop_
_entity.id
_entity.type
_entity.pdbx_description
1 polymer ?
#
loop_
_entity_poly.entity_id
_entity_poly.type
_entity_poly.pdbx_seq_one_letter_code
_entity_poly.pdbx_strand_id
1 'polypeptide(L)'
;IGCEYAFATAASASIHGALAPQTTPAGTPLPHLTIYVENIHKAMHGSDSGVYDPKGRFLPQKFEELFKTYAILRPDALTLAEMHAMLFAKRDLDPISW
;
A
#
# COMPACT_ATOMS: atom_id res chain seq x y z
N ILE A 1 14.58 7.29 -15.57
CA ILE A 1 14.35 6.01 -14.87
C ILE A 1 12.85 5.76 -14.96
N GLY A 2 12.40 5.32 -16.12
CA GLY A 2 11.07 4.75 -16.31
C GLY A 2 11.31 3.26 -16.41
N CYS A 3 10.56 2.47 -15.66
CA CYS A 3 10.66 1.03 -15.85
C CYS A 3 10.22 0.72 -17.30
N GLU A 4 10.94 -0.17 -17.98
CA GLU A 4 10.65 -0.51 -19.37
C GLU A 4 9.19 -0.93 -19.55
N TYR A 5 8.64 -0.76 -20.75
CA TYR A 5 7.23 -1.06 -21.05
C TYR A 5 6.78 -2.41 -20.49
N ALA A 6 7.59 -3.46 -20.69
CA ALA A 6 7.31 -4.80 -20.17
C ALA A 6 7.19 -4.83 -18.64
N PHE A 7 8.09 -4.17 -17.92
CA PHE A 7 8.01 -4.09 -16.45
C PHE A 7 6.76 -3.34 -16.01
N ALA A 8 6.47 -2.19 -16.62
CA ALA A 8 5.32 -1.38 -16.25
C ALA A 8 4.00 -2.15 -16.46
N THR A 9 3.88 -2.86 -17.58
CA THR A 9 2.73 -3.74 -17.86
C THR A 9 2.63 -4.87 -16.85
N ALA A 10 3.73 -5.56 -16.53
CA ALA A 10 3.73 -6.64 -15.56
C ALA A 10 3.35 -6.15 -14.15
N ALA A 11 3.95 -5.06 -13.69
CA ALA A 11 3.64 -4.45 -12.39
C ALA A 11 2.18 -4.01 -12.30
N SER A 12 1.66 -3.35 -13.34
CA SER A 12 0.25 -2.95 -13.39
C SER A 12 -0.67 -4.17 -13.35
N ALA A 13 -0.41 -5.21 -14.13
CA ALA A 13 -1.21 -6.44 -14.12
C ALA A 13 -1.23 -7.09 -12.72
N SER A 14 -0.09 -7.16 -12.04
CA SER A 14 0.00 -7.69 -10.67
C SER A 14 -0.76 -6.84 -9.65
N ILE A 15 -0.61 -5.51 -9.69
CA ILE A 15 -1.30 -4.59 -8.78
C ILE A 15 -2.81 -4.67 -8.97
N HIS A 16 -3.30 -4.63 -10.21
CA HIS A 16 -4.73 -4.72 -10.50
C HIS A 16 -5.30 -6.10 -10.15
N GLY A 17 -4.58 -7.18 -10.48
CA GLY A 17 -5.01 -8.55 -10.16
C GLY A 17 -5.16 -8.79 -8.66
N ALA A 18 -4.32 -8.16 -7.83
CA ALA A 18 -4.38 -8.32 -6.39
C ALA A 18 -5.39 -7.37 -5.71
N LEU A 19 -5.44 -6.09 -6.11
CA LEU A 19 -6.21 -5.06 -5.40
C LEU A 19 -7.65 -4.89 -5.94
N ALA A 20 -7.89 -5.07 -7.24
CA ALA A 20 -9.21 -4.82 -7.82
C ALA A 20 -10.30 -5.74 -7.25
N PRO A 21 -10.08 -7.06 -7.05
CA PRO A 21 -11.10 -7.94 -6.47
C PRO A 21 -11.52 -7.53 -5.05
N GLN A 22 -10.57 -7.08 -4.22
CA GLN A 22 -10.83 -6.70 -2.83
C GLN A 22 -11.54 -5.35 -2.70
N THR A 23 -11.23 -4.43 -3.61
CA THR A 23 -11.75 -3.05 -3.57
C THR A 23 -13.06 -2.87 -4.34
N THR A 24 -13.44 -3.84 -5.18
CA THR A 24 -14.64 -3.73 -6.01
C THR A 24 -15.93 -3.76 -5.17
N PRO A 25 -16.88 -2.84 -5.39
CA PRO A 25 -18.20 -2.87 -4.75
C PRO A 25 -18.96 -4.18 -5.05
N ALA A 26 -19.71 -4.65 -4.06
CA ALA A 26 -20.55 -5.84 -4.20
C ALA A 26 -21.56 -5.68 -5.36
N GLY A 27 -21.71 -6.72 -6.17
CA GLY A 27 -22.63 -6.73 -7.33
C GLY A 27 -22.04 -6.17 -8.63
N THR A 28 -20.79 -5.71 -8.63
CA THR A 28 -20.10 -5.33 -9.87
C THR A 28 -19.87 -6.59 -10.73
N PRO A 29 -20.17 -6.57 -12.05
CA PRO A 29 -19.89 -7.71 -12.93
C PRO A 29 -18.38 -7.87 -13.18
N LEU A 30 -17.96 -9.11 -13.46
CA LEU A 30 -16.59 -9.41 -13.88
C LEU A 30 -16.29 -8.90 -15.29
N PRO A 31 -15.01 -8.59 -15.62
CA PRO A 31 -13.82 -8.71 -14.77
C PRO A 31 -13.59 -7.49 -13.87
N HIS A 32 -13.06 -7.73 -12.65
CA HIS A 32 -12.65 -6.66 -11.74
C HIS A 32 -11.26 -6.14 -12.10
N LEU A 33 -11.20 -4.99 -12.77
CA LEU A 33 -9.94 -4.34 -13.16
C LEU A 33 -9.76 -2.95 -12.54
N THR A 34 -10.78 -2.40 -11.89
CA THR A 34 -10.72 -1.06 -11.29
C THR A 34 -10.33 -1.15 -9.82
N ILE A 35 -9.37 -0.32 -9.40
CA ILE A 35 -9.03 -0.14 -7.98
C ILE A 35 -9.87 1.00 -7.43
N TYR A 36 -10.74 0.71 -6.48
CA TYR A 36 -11.58 1.72 -5.83
C TYR A 36 -10.88 2.23 -4.58
N VAL A 37 -10.35 3.46 -4.65
CA VAL A 37 -9.58 4.07 -3.55
C VAL A 37 -10.38 4.16 -2.26
N GLU A 38 -11.69 4.43 -2.33
CA GLU A 38 -12.60 4.43 -1.17
C GLU A 38 -12.61 3.09 -0.40
N ASN A 39 -12.35 1.99 -1.09
CA ASN A 39 -12.34 0.63 -0.55
C ASN A 39 -10.92 0.09 -0.34
N ILE A 40 -9.87 0.88 -0.53
CA ILE A 40 -8.47 0.40 -0.50
C ILE A 40 -8.09 -0.23 0.86
N HIS A 41 -8.74 0.20 1.93
CA HIS A 41 -8.60 -0.36 3.27
C HIS A 41 -9.01 -1.84 3.37
N LYS A 42 -9.72 -2.39 2.37
CA LYS A 42 -10.05 -3.82 2.26
C LYS A 42 -8.92 -4.65 1.67
N ALA A 43 -7.93 -4.01 1.05
CA ALA A 43 -6.78 -4.65 0.41
C ALA A 43 -5.49 -4.45 1.22
N MET A 44 -5.60 -4.34 2.55
CA MET A 44 -4.46 -4.27 3.46
C MET A 44 -3.81 -5.65 3.59
N HIS A 45 -2.48 -5.70 3.52
CA HIS A 45 -1.67 -6.90 3.73
C HIS A 45 -0.68 -6.68 4.88
N GLY A 46 0.04 -7.72 5.30
CA GLY A 46 0.90 -7.70 6.50
C GLY A 46 2.02 -6.65 6.49
N SER A 47 2.40 -6.14 5.31
CA SER A 47 3.39 -5.06 5.20
C SER A 47 2.79 -3.64 5.28
N ASP A 48 1.48 -3.50 5.54
CA ASP A 48 0.82 -2.21 5.64
C ASP A 48 1.42 -1.35 6.78
N SER A 49 1.41 -0.03 6.58
CA SER A 49 1.87 0.93 7.58
C SER A 49 1.06 0.89 8.89
N GLY A 50 -0.21 0.48 8.82
CA GLY A 50 -1.22 0.52 9.86
C GLY A 50 -1.85 1.90 10.05
N VAL A 51 -1.51 2.89 9.21
CA VAL A 51 -1.98 4.29 9.29
C VAL A 51 -3.49 4.39 9.07
N TYR A 52 -4.07 3.47 8.30
CA TYR A 52 -5.50 3.26 8.25
C TYR A 52 -5.84 1.98 9.01
N ASP A 53 -6.97 1.96 9.70
CA ASP A 53 -7.48 0.73 10.31
C ASP A 53 -8.25 -0.13 9.29
N PRO A 54 -8.63 -1.38 9.64
CA PRO A 54 -9.40 -2.24 8.74
C PRO A 54 -10.78 -1.70 8.32
N LYS A 55 -11.24 -0.58 8.91
CA LYS A 55 -12.48 0.12 8.54
C LYS A 55 -12.20 1.36 7.70
N GLY A 56 -10.95 1.60 7.30
CA GLY A 56 -10.53 2.76 6.52
C GLY A 56 -10.43 4.07 7.30
N ARG A 57 -10.41 4.02 8.64
CA ARG A 57 -10.26 5.22 9.47
C ARG A 57 -8.78 5.60 9.58
N PHE A 58 -8.47 6.85 9.28
CA PHE A 58 -7.13 7.40 9.50
C PHE A 58 -6.80 7.42 11.00
N LEU A 59 -5.61 6.95 11.34
CA LEU A 59 -5.07 6.89 12.71
C LEU A 59 -3.88 7.88 12.82
N PRO A 60 -4.12 9.14 13.22
CA PRO A 60 -3.08 10.17 13.27
C PRO A 60 -1.88 9.76 14.11
N GLN A 61 -2.11 9.05 15.22
CA GLN A 61 -1.03 8.64 16.13
C GLN A 61 0.00 7.74 15.43
N LYS A 62 -0.46 6.78 14.62
CA LYS A 62 0.42 5.89 13.86
C LYS A 62 1.14 6.59 12.72
N PHE A 63 0.49 7.57 12.10
CA PHE A 63 1.13 8.42 11.10
C PHE A 63 2.27 9.24 11.70
N GLU A 64 2.03 9.87 12.86
CA GLU A 64 3.04 10.62 13.59
C GLU A 64 4.19 9.73 14.07
N GLU A 65 3.90 8.53 14.56
CA GLU A 65 4.92 7.54 14.93
C GLU A 65 5.80 7.15 13.75
N LEU A 66 5.22 6.97 12.56
CA LEU A 66 5.95 6.63 11.34
C LEU A 66 6.94 7.74 10.97
N PHE A 67 6.52 9.00 10.96
CA PHE A 67 7.41 10.13 10.68
C PHE A 67 8.46 10.31 11.77
N LYS A 68 8.10 10.21 13.05
CA LYS A 68 9.07 10.24 14.17
C LYS A 68 10.14 9.14 14.06
N THR A 69 9.78 7.98 13.51
CA THR A 69 10.69 6.84 13.41
C THR A 69 11.62 6.95 12.20
N TYR A 70 11.12 7.39 11.05
CA TYR A 70 11.85 7.29 9.78
C TYR A 70 12.26 8.64 9.17
N ALA A 71 11.67 9.77 9.58
CA ALA A 71 11.96 11.09 9.01
C ALA A 71 13.13 11.74 9.76
N ILE A 72 14.36 11.30 9.45
CA ILE A 72 15.59 11.67 10.15
C ILE A 72 16.12 13.02 9.67
N LEU A 73 16.11 13.27 8.36
CA LEU A 73 16.65 14.49 7.77
C LEU A 73 15.69 15.69 7.88
N ARG A 74 14.39 15.45 7.73
CA ARG A 74 13.35 16.47 7.93
C ARG A 74 12.15 15.84 8.62
N PRO A 75 11.57 16.47 9.65
CA PRO A 75 10.48 15.88 10.41
C PRO A 75 9.17 15.72 9.61
N ASP A 76 9.04 16.39 8.46
CA ASP A 76 7.83 16.45 7.63
C ASP A 76 7.97 15.75 6.27
N ALA A 77 9.09 15.07 6.00
CA ALA A 77 9.29 14.34 4.75
C ALA A 77 10.25 13.17 4.89
N LEU A 78 10.03 12.14 4.07
CA LEU A 78 10.95 11.02 3.90
C LEU A 78 11.74 11.22 2.61
N THR A 79 13.05 11.12 2.70
CA THR A 79 13.89 10.87 1.52
C THR A 79 13.64 9.46 0.97
N LEU A 80 14.06 9.20 -0.26
CA LEU A 80 13.97 7.88 -0.86
C LEU A 80 14.66 6.79 0.01
N ALA A 81 15.79 7.13 0.63
CA ALA A 81 16.51 6.20 1.51
C ALA A 81 15.73 5.89 2.79
N GLU A 82 15.14 6.91 3.43
CA GLU A 82 14.29 6.75 4.61
C GLU A 82 13.00 5.98 4.30
N MET A 83 12.38 6.26 3.15
CA MET A 83 11.23 5.52 2.66
C MET A 83 11.59 4.04 2.41
N HIS A 84 12.73 3.76 1.77
CA HIS A 84 13.19 2.37 1.60
C HIS A 84 13.46 1.69 2.94
N ALA A 85 14.12 2.37 3.89
CA ALA A 85 14.35 1.83 5.23
C ALA A 85 13.04 1.47 5.94
N MET A 86 12.02 2.33 5.81
CA MET A 86 10.67 2.06 6.32
C MET A 86 10.04 0.84 5.64
N LEU A 87 10.06 0.77 4.31
CA LEU A 87 9.49 -0.35 3.56
C LEU A 87 10.17 -1.67 3.91
N PHE A 88 11.50 -1.70 4.04
CA PHE A 88 12.24 -2.90 4.45
C PHE A 88 11.92 -3.32 5.87
N ALA A 89 11.84 -2.37 6.81
CA ALA A 89 11.55 -2.66 8.22
C ALA A 89 10.11 -3.17 8.44
N LYS A 90 9.16 -2.75 7.60
CA LYS A 90 7.75 -3.19 7.65
C LYS A 90 7.44 -4.36 6.73
N ARG A 91 8.40 -4.85 5.94
CA ARG A 91 8.15 -5.93 4.99
C ARG A 91 7.80 -7.22 5.71
N ASP A 92 6.61 -7.73 5.40
CA ASP A 92 6.17 -9.07 5.77
C ASP A 92 6.29 -10.00 4.55
N LEU A 93 6.81 -11.19 4.78
CA LEU A 93 7.04 -12.22 3.76
C LEU A 93 6.11 -13.42 3.93
N ASP A 94 5.23 -13.41 4.95
CA ASP A 94 4.22 -14.45 5.11
C ASP A 94 3.19 -14.35 3.98
N PRO A 95 3.06 -15.37 3.10
CA PRO A 95 2.05 -15.36 2.04
C PRO A 95 0.62 -15.42 2.59
N ILE A 96 0.41 -15.79 3.85
CA ILE A 96 -0.91 -15.83 4.52
C ILE A 96 -1.32 -14.44 5.03
N SER A 97 -0.37 -13.54 5.29
CA SER A 97 -0.69 -12.18 5.76
C SER A 97 -1.15 -11.25 4.63
N TRP A 98 -1.34 -11.80 3.44
CA TRP A 98 -1.92 -11.15 2.27
C TRP A 98 -3.45 -11.09 2.32
#